data_AF-A0A431LG00-F1
#
_entry.id   AF-A0A431LG00-F1
#
_cell.length_a   1.000
_cell.length_b   1.000
_cell.length_c   1.000
_cell.angle_alpha   90.00
_cell.angle_beta   90.00
_cell.angle_gamma   90.00
#
_symmetry.space_group_name_H-M   'P 1'
#
loop_
_entity.id
_entity.type
_entity.pdbx_description
1 polymer ?
#
loop_
_entity_poly.entity_id
_entity_poly.type
_entity_poly.pdbx_seq_one_letter_code
_entity_poly.pdbx_strand_id
1 'polypeptide(L)'
;MTQKVTTADCKKALAQAWPTVFGTDLPDQASRWKRISKRGKKGEPVERVFFHETLPVQALVVEKDGVIVDTILRGFARFDAPEDSATEAEFAMAERAETNAGFEFLGKYPLFRPSDFLFKMCSEEEAARDGHTWYELFPTTDFGRGETHNDEQIDYLIMSHLPEGDGEVMEGTFASQGTVSECEAALRAKGFICADEWTPTSKKGAGAETDD
;
A
#
# COMPACT_ATOMS: atom_id res chain seq x y z
N MET A 1 -8.40 -34.91 2.52
CA MET A 1 -8.82 -33.91 1.50
C MET A 1 -8.59 -32.54 2.12
N THR A 2 -7.79 -31.69 1.48
CA THR A 2 -7.57 -30.33 1.94
C THR A 2 -8.86 -29.54 1.77
N GLN A 3 -9.36 -28.91 2.83
CA GLN A 3 -10.58 -28.12 2.78
C GLN A 3 -10.38 -26.92 1.86
N LYS A 4 -11.31 -26.68 0.93
CA LYS A 4 -11.23 -25.58 -0.03
C LYS A 4 -11.68 -24.28 0.65
N VAL A 5 -10.82 -23.26 0.69
CA VAL A 5 -11.21 -21.94 1.20
C VAL A 5 -12.15 -21.24 0.22
N THR A 6 -13.34 -20.90 0.70
CA THR A 6 -14.39 -20.21 -0.05
C THR A 6 -14.27 -18.69 0.09
N THR A 7 -15.03 -17.96 -0.74
CA THR A 7 -15.17 -16.50 -0.56
C THR A 7 -15.80 -16.15 0.79
N ALA A 8 -16.70 -16.99 1.31
CA ALA A 8 -17.31 -16.77 2.62
C ALA A 8 -16.29 -16.90 3.77
N ASP A 9 -15.39 -17.87 3.68
CA ASP A 9 -14.28 -18.03 4.63
C ASP A 9 -13.35 -16.80 4.60
N CYS A 10 -13.05 -16.27 3.41
CA CYS A 10 -12.27 -15.05 3.27
C CYS A 10 -12.98 -13.83 3.88
N LYS A 11 -14.28 -13.66 3.62
CA LYS A 11 -15.07 -12.57 4.23
C LYS A 11 -15.11 -12.67 5.75
N LYS A 12 -15.17 -13.89 6.30
CA LYS A 12 -15.09 -14.12 7.75
C LYS A 12 -13.72 -13.71 8.29
N ALA A 13 -12.63 -14.07 7.62
CA ALA A 13 -11.28 -13.64 8.00
C ALA A 13 -11.14 -12.10 7.96
N LEU A 14 -11.66 -11.45 6.92
CA LEU A 14 -11.69 -9.99 6.82
C LEU A 14 -12.46 -9.33 7.98
N ALA A 15 -13.63 -9.87 8.32
CA ALA A 15 -14.41 -9.37 9.46
C ALA A 15 -13.68 -9.59 10.80
N GLN A 16 -12.92 -10.67 10.94
CA GLN A 16 -12.08 -10.93 12.12
C GLN A 16 -10.86 -9.99 12.19
N ALA A 17 -10.30 -9.62 11.04
CA ALA A 17 -9.18 -8.67 10.95
C ALA A 17 -9.64 -7.20 11.11
N TRP A 18 -10.92 -6.89 10.88
CA TRP A 18 -11.46 -5.52 10.94
C TRP A 18 -11.05 -4.73 12.19
N PRO A 19 -11.17 -5.27 13.42
CA PRO A 19 -10.85 -4.52 14.63
C PRO A 19 -9.35 -4.18 14.77
N THR A 20 -8.47 -4.83 14.01
CA THR A 20 -7.04 -4.52 14.04
C THR A 20 -6.73 -3.13 13.44
N VAL A 21 -7.57 -2.66 12.53
CA VAL A 21 -7.42 -1.34 11.88
C VAL A 21 -8.43 -0.33 12.44
N PHE A 22 -9.68 -0.76 12.64
CA PHE A 22 -10.79 0.14 12.99
C PHE A 22 -11.20 0.06 14.45
N GLY A 23 -10.61 -0.82 15.26
CA GLY A 23 -11.02 -1.04 16.64
C GLY A 23 -12.50 -1.45 16.73
N THR A 24 -13.29 -0.68 17.49
CA THR A 24 -14.74 -0.88 17.61
C THR A 24 -15.56 -0.02 16.65
N ASP A 25 -14.92 0.77 15.78
CA ASP A 25 -15.61 1.66 14.84
C ASP A 25 -16.18 0.86 13.66
N LEU A 26 -17.32 1.35 13.15
CA LEU A 26 -17.97 0.86 11.91
C LEU A 26 -18.23 -0.66 11.88
N PRO A 27 -18.75 -1.28 12.96
CA PRO A 27 -18.90 -2.74 13.03
C PRO A 27 -19.86 -3.30 11.97
N ASP A 28 -20.82 -2.49 11.51
CA ASP A 28 -21.78 -2.81 10.45
C ASP A 28 -21.13 -2.87 9.05
N GLN A 29 -19.93 -2.30 8.88
CA GLN A 29 -19.20 -2.30 7.62
C GLN A 29 -18.29 -3.53 7.45
N ALA A 30 -17.89 -4.21 8.54
CA ALA A 30 -16.85 -5.24 8.54
C ALA A 30 -17.05 -6.42 7.57
N SER A 31 -18.27 -6.68 7.10
CA SER A 31 -18.61 -7.80 6.20
C SER A 31 -18.83 -7.40 4.72
N ARG A 32 -18.78 -6.09 4.40
CA ARG A 32 -19.20 -5.53 3.11
C ARG A 32 -18.06 -5.53 2.09
N TRP A 33 -17.73 -6.72 1.62
CA TRP A 33 -16.63 -6.95 0.69
C TRP A 33 -17.08 -7.55 -0.63
N LYS A 34 -16.54 -7.06 -1.75
CA LYS A 34 -16.68 -7.67 -3.07
C LYS A 34 -15.33 -8.23 -3.51
N ARG A 35 -15.29 -9.52 -3.88
CA ARG A 35 -14.07 -10.13 -4.44
C ARG A 35 -13.87 -9.62 -5.87
N ILE A 36 -12.70 -9.09 -6.14
CA ILE A 36 -12.34 -8.51 -7.44
C ILE A 36 -11.50 -9.47 -8.26
N SER A 37 -10.53 -10.12 -7.61
CA SER A 37 -9.64 -11.06 -8.31
C SER A 37 -9.33 -12.29 -7.47
N LYS A 38 -8.83 -13.32 -8.16
CA LYS A 38 -8.23 -14.51 -7.56
C LYS A 38 -7.00 -14.89 -8.38
N ARG A 39 -5.85 -14.99 -7.74
CA ARG A 39 -4.56 -15.36 -8.34
C ARG A 39 -3.92 -16.53 -7.58
N GLY A 40 -2.96 -17.21 -8.19
CA GLY A 40 -2.27 -18.37 -7.63
C GLY A 40 -2.55 -19.69 -8.34
N LYS A 41 -1.55 -20.58 -8.39
CA LYS A 41 -1.61 -21.90 -9.05
C LYS A 41 -1.64 -23.03 -8.02
N LYS A 42 -1.88 -24.26 -8.48
CA LYS A 42 -1.84 -25.45 -7.62
C LYS A 42 -0.44 -25.60 -7.01
N GLY A 43 -0.35 -25.63 -5.68
CA GLY A 43 0.91 -25.76 -4.94
C GLY A 43 1.58 -24.43 -4.58
N GLU A 44 1.02 -23.31 -5.03
CA GLU A 44 1.44 -21.95 -4.65
C GLU A 44 0.39 -21.32 -3.73
N PRO A 45 0.77 -20.28 -2.96
CA PRO A 45 -0.21 -19.44 -2.28
C PRO A 45 -1.26 -18.90 -3.26
N VAL A 46 -2.52 -18.93 -2.84
CA VAL A 46 -3.67 -18.42 -3.57
C VAL A 46 -4.10 -17.12 -2.93
N GLU A 47 -4.25 -16.10 -3.75
CA GLU A 47 -4.51 -14.74 -3.31
C GLU A 47 -5.84 -14.27 -3.83
N ARG A 48 -6.55 -13.53 -3.00
CA ARG A 48 -7.84 -12.95 -3.36
C ARG A 48 -7.85 -11.50 -2.94
N VAL A 49 -8.07 -10.62 -3.91
CA VAL A 49 -8.25 -9.20 -3.68
C VAL A 49 -9.73 -8.89 -3.53
N PHE A 50 -10.04 -8.06 -2.55
CA PHE A 50 -11.38 -7.58 -2.24
C PHE A 50 -11.38 -6.06 -2.18
N PHE A 51 -12.44 -5.45 -2.70
CA PHE A 51 -12.75 -4.04 -2.44
C PHE A 51 -13.92 -3.96 -1.48
N HIS A 52 -13.85 -2.97 -0.59
CA HIS A 52 -14.98 -2.64 0.25
C HIS A 52 -16.10 -2.03 -0.61
N GLU A 53 -17.35 -2.36 -0.30
CA GLU A 53 -18.47 -1.96 -1.15
C GLU A 53 -18.76 -0.45 -1.11
N THR A 54 -18.36 0.24 -0.03
CA THR A 54 -18.70 1.66 0.22
C THR A 54 -17.58 2.52 0.80
N LEU A 55 -16.44 1.94 1.17
CA LEU A 55 -15.34 2.68 1.80
C LEU A 55 -14.12 2.59 0.86
N PRO A 56 -13.19 3.56 0.91
CA PRO A 56 -11.96 3.52 0.11
C PRO A 56 -10.94 2.54 0.70
N VAL A 57 -11.36 1.30 0.96
CA VAL A 57 -10.54 0.24 1.58
C VAL A 57 -10.53 -0.98 0.67
N GLN A 58 -9.35 -1.59 0.54
CA GLN A 58 -9.14 -2.85 -0.15
C GLN A 58 -8.48 -3.87 0.78
N ALA A 59 -8.54 -5.14 0.40
CA ALA A 59 -7.94 -6.18 1.18
C ALA A 59 -7.37 -7.32 0.34
N LEU A 60 -6.33 -7.95 0.86
CA LEU A 60 -5.71 -9.15 0.33
C LEU A 60 -5.88 -10.28 1.33
N VAL A 61 -6.44 -11.40 0.88
CA VAL A 61 -6.47 -12.65 1.66
C VAL A 61 -5.60 -13.67 0.97
N VAL A 62 -4.61 -14.20 1.70
CA VAL A 62 -3.67 -15.20 1.21
C VAL A 62 -4.01 -16.56 1.83
N GLU A 63 -4.18 -17.56 0.99
CA GLU A 63 -4.41 -18.95 1.34
C GLU A 63 -3.20 -19.79 0.94
N LYS A 64 -2.76 -20.71 1.80
CA LYS A 64 -1.79 -21.75 1.46
C LYS A 64 -2.31 -23.09 1.97
N ASP A 65 -2.31 -24.10 1.10
CA ASP A 65 -2.72 -25.47 1.43
C ASP A 65 -4.08 -25.56 2.16
N GLY A 66 -5.07 -24.78 1.69
CA GLY A 66 -6.42 -24.77 2.25
C GLY A 66 -6.59 -24.01 3.56
N VAL A 67 -5.57 -23.26 3.99
CA VAL A 67 -5.57 -22.44 5.21
C VAL A 67 -5.33 -20.99 4.85
N ILE A 68 -6.11 -20.07 5.43
CA ILE A 68 -5.82 -18.63 5.33
C ILE A 68 -4.58 -18.34 6.19
N VAL A 69 -3.51 -17.88 5.56
CA VAL A 69 -2.23 -17.61 6.21
C VAL A 69 -1.97 -16.12 6.40
N ASP A 70 -2.67 -15.27 5.64
CA ASP A 70 -2.54 -13.82 5.79
C ASP A 70 -3.82 -13.09 5.39
N THR A 71 -4.05 -11.93 6.00
CA THR A 71 -5.17 -11.03 5.74
C THR A 71 -4.73 -9.60 5.97
N ILE A 72 -4.62 -8.84 4.90
CA ILE A 72 -4.17 -7.45 4.91
C ILE A 72 -5.34 -6.56 4.52
N LEU A 73 -5.62 -5.55 5.34
CA LEU A 73 -6.53 -4.45 5.02
C LEU A 73 -5.67 -3.21 4.79
N ARG A 74 -5.92 -2.49 3.69
CA ARG A 74 -5.24 -1.24 3.38
C ARG A 74 -6.17 -0.23 2.71
N GLY A 75 -5.79 1.03 2.72
CA GLY A 75 -6.46 2.08 1.97
C GLY A 75 -6.35 1.83 0.46
N PHE A 76 -7.28 2.38 -0.29
CA PHE A 76 -7.16 2.47 -1.74
C PHE A 76 -6.71 3.89 -2.08
N ALA A 77 -5.65 4.01 -2.87
CA ALA A 77 -5.11 5.28 -3.33
C ALA A 77 -5.05 5.30 -4.86
N ARG A 78 -4.91 6.49 -5.45
CA ARG A 78 -4.93 6.67 -6.92
C ARG A 78 -3.86 5.83 -7.61
N PHE A 79 -2.69 5.69 -7.00
CA PHE A 79 -1.62 4.85 -7.54
C PHE A 79 -1.99 3.36 -7.72
N ASP A 80 -3.06 2.86 -7.09
CA ASP A 80 -3.58 1.50 -7.34
C ASP A 80 -4.50 1.38 -8.57
N ALA A 81 -4.86 2.50 -9.19
CA ALA A 81 -5.69 2.58 -10.40
C ALA A 81 -4.95 3.35 -11.50
N PRO A 82 -3.92 2.76 -12.15
CA PRO A 82 -3.22 3.41 -13.25
C PRO A 82 -4.20 3.68 -14.40
N GLU A 83 -4.26 4.91 -14.91
CA GLU A 83 -5.32 5.37 -15.82
C GLU A 83 -5.51 4.46 -17.04
N ASP A 84 -4.41 3.96 -17.61
CA ASP A 84 -4.42 3.15 -18.83
C ASP A 84 -4.74 1.66 -18.61
N SER A 85 -4.83 1.21 -17.37
CA SER A 85 -5.02 -0.23 -17.06
C SER A 85 -6.01 -0.53 -15.93
N ALA A 86 -6.62 0.51 -15.36
CA ALA A 86 -7.58 0.38 -14.28
C ALA A 86 -8.89 -0.25 -14.77
N THR A 87 -9.39 -1.19 -13.97
CA THR A 87 -10.72 -1.76 -14.15
C THR A 87 -11.81 -0.79 -13.68
N GLU A 88 -13.06 -0.96 -14.13
CA GLU A 88 -14.20 -0.17 -13.62
C GLU A 88 -14.32 -0.20 -12.08
N ALA A 89 -13.98 -1.34 -11.48
CA ALA A 89 -14.00 -1.49 -10.02
C ALA A 89 -12.91 -0.65 -9.33
N GLU A 90 -11.76 -0.46 -9.99
CA GLU A 90 -10.64 0.34 -9.49
C GLU A 90 -10.92 1.83 -9.66
N PHE A 91 -11.48 2.25 -10.80
CA PHE A 91 -11.96 3.62 -10.97
C PHE A 91 -13.00 3.98 -9.92
N ALA A 92 -14.00 3.12 -9.67
CA ALA A 92 -14.99 3.37 -8.64
C ALA A 92 -14.41 3.44 -7.21
N MET A 93 -13.25 2.81 -6.96
CA MET A 93 -12.54 2.92 -5.68
C MET A 93 -11.71 4.20 -5.60
N ALA A 94 -11.01 4.55 -6.69
CA ALA A 94 -10.26 5.79 -6.81
C ALA A 94 -11.18 7.01 -6.62
N GLU A 95 -12.32 7.05 -7.30
CA GLU A 95 -13.32 8.10 -7.16
C GLU A 95 -13.80 8.29 -5.71
N ARG A 96 -13.92 7.20 -4.93
CA ARG A 96 -14.30 7.30 -3.51
C ARG A 96 -13.16 7.86 -2.66
N ALA A 97 -11.94 7.41 -2.93
CA ALA A 97 -10.74 7.83 -2.21
C ALA A 97 -10.45 9.32 -2.42
N GLU A 98 -10.69 9.82 -3.65
CA GLU A 98 -10.42 11.20 -4.06
C GLU A 98 -11.49 12.22 -3.60
N THR A 99 -12.46 11.81 -2.79
CA THR A 99 -13.41 12.75 -2.15
C THR A 99 -12.87 13.28 -0.82
N ASN A 100 -13.26 14.48 -0.40
CA ASN A 100 -12.91 15.01 0.94
C ASN A 100 -13.23 14.03 2.08
N ALA A 101 -14.38 13.35 2.00
CA ALA A 101 -14.76 12.32 2.98
C ALA A 101 -13.85 11.08 2.90
N GLY A 102 -13.39 10.72 1.70
CA GLY A 102 -12.38 9.70 1.46
C GLY A 102 -11.05 10.06 2.13
N PHE A 103 -10.56 11.29 1.91
CA PHE A 103 -9.36 11.80 2.55
C PHE A 103 -9.43 11.75 4.08
N GLU A 104 -10.48 12.34 4.67
CA GLU A 104 -10.70 12.32 6.12
C GLU A 104 -10.74 10.89 6.67
N PHE A 105 -11.35 9.96 5.92
CA PHE A 105 -11.40 8.56 6.31
C PHE A 105 -10.03 7.89 6.26
N LEU A 106 -9.27 8.09 5.17
CA LEU A 106 -7.94 7.49 4.99
C LEU A 106 -6.93 8.03 5.99
N GLY A 107 -7.01 9.31 6.36
CA GLY A 107 -6.13 9.91 7.38
C GLY A 107 -6.52 9.58 8.82
N LYS A 108 -7.76 9.12 9.07
CA LYS A 108 -8.21 8.74 10.42
C LYS A 108 -7.63 7.40 10.89
N TYR A 109 -7.42 6.45 9.99
CA TYR A 109 -7.05 5.07 10.32
C TYR A 109 -5.67 4.71 9.74
N PRO A 110 -4.92 3.79 10.37
CA PRO A 110 -3.59 3.37 9.90
C PRO A 110 -3.72 2.41 8.70
N LEU A 111 -4.17 2.95 7.56
CA LEU A 111 -4.55 2.20 6.37
C LEU A 111 -3.40 2.01 5.37
N PHE A 112 -2.29 2.68 5.58
CA PHE A 112 -1.09 2.55 4.78
C PHE A 112 0.06 2.19 5.71
N ARG A 113 0.81 1.15 5.38
CA ARG A 113 1.95 0.70 6.18
C ARG A 113 3.22 1.28 5.59
N PRO A 114 4.27 1.50 6.38
CA PRO A 114 5.59 1.86 5.85
C PRO A 114 6.08 0.91 4.75
N SER A 115 5.78 -0.39 4.85
CA SER A 115 6.14 -1.40 3.84
C SER A 115 5.40 -1.25 2.50
N ASP A 116 4.38 -0.40 2.44
CA ASP A 116 3.68 -0.08 1.19
C ASP A 116 4.42 1.03 0.41
N PHE A 117 5.57 1.51 0.91
CA PHE A 117 6.39 2.54 0.27
C PHE A 117 7.86 2.11 0.18
N LEU A 118 8.45 2.43 -0.96
CA LEU A 118 9.89 2.35 -1.19
C LEU A 118 10.53 3.68 -0.84
N PHE A 119 11.78 3.68 -0.43
CA PHE A 119 12.57 4.89 -0.27
C PHE A 119 13.87 4.82 -1.05
N LYS A 120 14.33 5.97 -1.52
CA LYS A 120 15.66 6.17 -2.08
C LYS A 120 16.33 7.35 -1.40
N MET A 121 17.49 7.10 -0.81
CA MET A 121 18.28 8.13 -0.15
C MET A 121 19.12 8.91 -1.18
N CYS A 122 19.37 10.18 -0.89
CA CYS A 122 20.48 10.87 -1.53
C CYS A 122 21.83 10.26 -1.13
N SER A 123 22.85 10.47 -1.96
CA SER A 123 24.23 10.13 -1.62
C SER A 123 24.82 11.11 -0.60
N GLU A 124 25.89 10.70 0.10
CA GLU A 124 26.65 11.59 1.01
C GLU A 124 27.21 12.83 0.27
N GLU A 125 27.59 12.68 -1.00
CA GLU A 125 28.06 13.80 -1.83
C GLU A 125 26.94 14.81 -2.12
N GLU A 126 25.73 14.31 -2.40
CA GLU A 126 24.53 15.15 -2.59
C GLU A 126 24.11 15.84 -1.30
N ALA A 127 24.08 15.11 -0.17
CA ALA A 127 23.77 15.69 1.13
C ALA A 127 24.74 16.83 1.50
N ALA A 128 26.04 16.64 1.24
CA ALA A 128 27.05 17.67 1.49
C ALA A 128 26.91 18.88 0.55
N ARG A 129 26.56 18.65 -0.73
CA ARG A 129 26.31 19.71 -1.72
C ARG A 129 25.07 20.53 -1.36
N ASP A 130 24.00 19.87 -0.95
CA ASP A 130 22.69 20.46 -0.73
C ASP A 130 22.54 20.98 0.71
N GLY A 131 23.47 20.64 1.59
CA GLY A 131 23.54 21.11 2.98
C GLY A 131 22.55 20.42 3.93
N HIS A 132 21.87 19.37 3.46
CA HIS A 132 20.93 18.56 4.23
C HIS A 132 20.75 17.18 3.58
N THR A 133 20.31 16.19 4.36
CA THR A 133 19.94 14.87 3.85
C THR A 133 18.53 14.92 3.29
N TRP A 134 18.29 14.27 2.16
CA TRP A 134 16.97 14.11 1.59
C TRP A 134 16.74 12.68 1.09
N TYR A 135 15.48 12.30 0.96
CA TYR A 135 15.08 11.00 0.41
C TYR A 135 13.74 11.13 -0.33
N GLU A 136 13.59 10.31 -1.36
CA GLU A 136 12.36 10.17 -2.11
C GLU A 136 11.57 8.98 -1.56
N LEU A 137 10.25 9.13 -1.44
CA LEU A 137 9.33 8.03 -1.17
C LEU A 137 8.49 7.73 -2.41
N PHE A 138 8.38 6.45 -2.73
CA PHE A 138 7.57 5.95 -3.84
C PHE A 138 6.55 4.97 -3.28
N PRO A 139 5.26 5.04 -3.66
CA PRO A 139 4.30 4.04 -3.22
C PRO A 139 4.57 2.73 -3.96
N THR A 140 3.94 1.67 -3.46
CA THR A 140 3.86 0.38 -4.15
C THR A 140 2.41 0.05 -4.46
N THR A 141 2.19 -0.59 -5.60
CA THR A 141 0.87 -1.06 -6.00
C THR A 141 0.71 -2.55 -5.69
N ASP A 142 -0.52 -3.03 -5.79
CA ASP A 142 -0.82 -4.47 -5.70
C ASP A 142 -0.29 -5.12 -4.40
N PHE A 143 -0.43 -4.41 -3.28
CA PHE A 143 0.05 -4.81 -1.96
C PHE A 143 1.57 -5.04 -1.89
N GLY A 144 2.39 -4.09 -2.36
CA GLY A 144 3.85 -4.16 -2.25
C GLY A 144 4.56 -4.83 -3.42
N ARG A 145 3.87 -5.04 -4.55
CA ARG A 145 4.32 -5.98 -5.60
C ARG A 145 4.51 -5.35 -6.96
N GLY A 146 3.86 -4.22 -7.22
CA GLY A 146 4.09 -3.41 -8.38
C GLY A 146 4.72 -2.08 -7.97
N GLU A 147 5.41 -1.47 -8.92
CA GLU A 147 5.98 -0.13 -8.76
C GLU A 147 4.91 0.90 -9.11
N THR A 148 5.05 2.10 -8.55
CA THR A 148 4.32 3.28 -9.00
C THR A 148 5.20 4.49 -8.79
N HIS A 149 5.19 5.38 -9.77
CA HIS A 149 5.82 6.70 -9.70
C HIS A 149 4.79 7.81 -9.52
N ASN A 150 3.52 7.47 -9.29
CA ASN A 150 2.53 8.45 -8.86
C ASN A 150 2.80 8.80 -7.40
N ASP A 151 3.24 10.03 -7.17
CA ASP A 151 3.59 10.63 -5.90
C ASP A 151 2.47 11.47 -5.27
N GLU A 152 1.32 11.56 -5.95
CA GLU A 152 0.19 12.31 -5.46
C GLU A 152 -0.27 11.77 -4.10
N GLN A 153 -0.40 12.67 -3.13
CA GLN A 153 -0.98 12.42 -1.81
C GLN A 153 -0.13 11.53 -0.88
N ILE A 154 1.12 11.21 -1.23
CA ILE A 154 2.00 10.42 -0.37
C ILE A 154 2.18 11.08 0.99
N ASP A 155 2.45 12.38 0.99
CA ASP A 155 2.66 13.21 2.17
C ASP A 155 1.56 13.00 3.21
N TYR A 156 0.30 13.19 2.83
CA TYR A 156 -0.83 13.06 3.74
C TYR A 156 -0.98 11.66 4.31
N LEU A 157 -0.72 10.64 3.49
CA LEU A 157 -0.88 9.24 3.87
C LEU A 157 0.25 8.74 4.78
N ILE A 158 1.46 9.28 4.60
CA ILE A 158 2.67 8.74 5.23
C ILE A 158 3.24 9.63 6.33
N MET A 159 2.79 10.88 6.47
CA MET A 159 3.29 11.84 7.46
C MET A 159 3.35 11.28 8.89
N SER A 160 2.35 10.49 9.29
CA SER A 160 2.32 9.88 10.64
C SER A 160 3.40 8.81 10.86
N HIS A 161 4.03 8.31 9.80
CA HIS A 161 5.05 7.28 9.83
C HIS A 161 6.48 7.82 9.71
N LEU A 162 6.65 9.06 9.23
CA LEU A 162 7.96 9.68 9.02
C LEU A 162 8.73 9.83 10.34
N PRO A 163 10.08 9.86 10.29
CA PRO A 163 10.90 10.25 11.42
C PRO A 163 10.50 11.64 11.96
N GLU A 164 10.66 11.85 13.27
CA GLU A 164 10.32 13.12 13.90
C GLU A 164 11.20 14.25 13.36
N GLY A 165 10.57 15.33 12.87
CA GLY A 165 11.26 16.49 12.33
C GLY A 165 11.53 16.43 10.83
N ASP A 166 11.30 15.28 10.18
CA ASP A 166 11.31 15.19 8.73
C ASP A 166 10.05 15.84 8.15
N GLY A 167 10.19 16.43 6.96
CA GLY A 167 9.09 17.09 6.27
C GLY A 167 9.27 17.04 4.77
N GLU A 168 8.16 17.08 4.04
CA GLU A 168 8.16 17.13 2.59
C GLU A 168 8.73 18.47 2.11
N VAL A 169 9.63 18.41 1.12
CA VAL A 169 10.22 19.58 0.47
C VAL A 169 9.73 19.74 -0.97
N MET A 170 9.39 18.63 -1.65
CA MET A 170 8.86 18.63 -3.01
C MET A 170 8.32 17.25 -3.37
N GLU A 171 7.03 17.12 -3.70
CA GLU A 171 6.41 15.98 -4.40
C GLU A 171 7.06 14.61 -4.06
N GLY A 172 6.78 14.10 -2.85
CA GLY A 172 7.32 12.81 -2.38
C GLY A 172 8.79 12.81 -1.94
N THR A 173 9.48 13.95 -2.02
CA THR A 173 10.84 14.17 -1.48
C THR A 173 10.76 14.80 -0.10
N PHE A 174 11.49 14.21 0.84
CA PHE A 174 11.53 14.61 2.24
C PHE A 174 12.94 14.98 2.66
N ALA A 175 13.08 15.99 3.52
CA ALA A 175 14.35 16.41 4.07
C ALA A 175 14.46 16.04 5.55
N SER A 176 15.68 15.70 5.97
CA SER A 176 16.03 15.41 7.35
C SER A 176 17.29 16.16 7.79
N GLN A 177 17.40 16.41 9.09
CA GLN A 177 18.60 16.95 9.72
C GLN A 177 19.60 15.86 10.14
N GLY A 178 19.20 14.59 10.07
CA GLY A 178 20.10 13.45 10.31
C GLY A 178 21.10 13.24 9.18
N THR A 179 22.13 12.46 9.43
CA THR A 179 23.02 11.96 8.36
C THR A 179 22.29 10.96 7.46
N VAL A 180 22.81 10.70 6.26
CA VAL A 180 22.23 9.70 5.33
C VAL A 180 22.03 8.35 6.02
N SER A 181 23.05 7.86 6.73
CA SER A 181 23.00 6.58 7.43
C SER A 181 21.98 6.52 8.58
N GLU A 182 21.80 7.62 9.32
CA GLU A 182 20.81 7.70 10.40
C GLU A 182 19.39 7.72 9.85
N CYS A 183 19.17 8.45 8.76
CA CYS A 183 17.87 8.54 8.08
C CYS A 183 17.48 7.19 7.50
N GLU A 184 18.39 6.52 6.79
CA GLU A 184 18.16 5.18 6.25
C GLU A 184 17.80 4.18 7.37
N ALA A 185 18.57 4.18 8.47
CA ALA A 185 18.31 3.31 9.61
C ALA A 185 16.93 3.58 10.24
N ALA A 186 16.53 4.86 10.36
CA ALA A 186 15.23 5.25 10.89
C ALA A 186 14.07 4.79 10.00
N LEU A 187 14.17 4.98 8.68
CA LEU A 187 13.16 4.52 7.72
C LEU A 187 13.04 2.99 7.74
N ARG A 188 14.16 2.26 7.72
CA ARG A 188 14.15 0.79 7.83
C ARG A 188 13.54 0.32 9.15
N ALA A 189 13.82 0.99 10.27
CA ALA A 189 13.24 0.66 11.57
C ALA A 189 11.72 0.84 11.62
N LYS A 190 11.16 1.75 10.80
CA LYS A 190 9.71 1.92 10.62
C LYS A 190 9.11 0.89 9.67
N GLY A 191 9.92 0.22 8.85
CA GLY A 191 9.51 -0.83 7.92
C GLY A 191 9.37 -0.38 6.47
N PHE A 192 9.89 0.81 6.11
CA PHE A 192 10.04 1.19 4.71
C PHE A 192 11.06 0.29 4.01
N ILE A 193 10.90 0.12 2.69
CA ILE A 193 11.73 -0.77 1.88
C ILE A 193 12.70 0.06 1.04
N CYS A 194 13.98 -0.30 1.02
CA CYS A 194 14.94 0.38 0.15
C CYS A 194 14.66 0.02 -1.31
N ALA A 195 14.53 1.03 -2.19
CA ALA A 195 14.21 0.84 -3.60
C ALA A 195 15.23 -0.04 -4.32
N ASP A 196 16.53 0.12 -4.03
CA ASP A 196 17.62 -0.66 -4.65
C ASP A 196 17.59 -2.16 -4.31
N GLU A 197 16.90 -2.54 -3.23
CA GLU A 197 16.77 -3.91 -2.76
C GLU A 197 15.43 -4.55 -3.15
N TRP A 198 14.50 -3.75 -3.68
CA TRP A 198 13.16 -4.20 -3.99
C TRP A 198 13.08 -4.73 -5.42
N THR A 199 12.22 -5.73 -5.64
CA THR A 199 11.97 -6.28 -6.97
C THR A 199 10.47 -6.47 -7.17
N PRO A 200 9.88 -5.90 -8.24
CA PRO A 200 8.48 -6.10 -8.53
C PRO A 200 8.20 -7.57 -8.81
N THR A 201 7.09 -8.06 -8.27
CA THR A 201 6.59 -9.42 -8.51
C THR A 201 5.29 -9.42 -9.30
N SER A 202 4.69 -8.25 -9.48
CA SER A 202 3.52 -8.00 -10.32
C SER A 202 3.95 -7.30 -11.61
N LYS A 203 3.28 -7.64 -12.71
CA LYS A 203 3.40 -6.89 -13.98
C LYS A 203 2.47 -5.67 -14.01
N LYS A 204 1.66 -5.48 -12.97
CA LYS A 204 0.71 -4.36 -12.87
C LYS A 204 1.48 -3.15 -12.33
N GLY A 205 1.62 -2.11 -13.15
CA GLY A 205 2.34 -0.88 -12.78
C GLY A 205 3.78 -0.76 -13.31
N ALA A 206 4.38 -1.83 -13.83
CA ALA A 206 5.56 -1.67 -14.69
C ALA A 206 5.08 -1.00 -15.97
N GLY A 207 5.53 0.23 -16.25
CA GLY A 207 5.28 0.90 -17.52
C GLY A 207 5.49 -0.11 -18.64
N ALA A 208 4.38 -0.52 -19.26
CA ALA A 208 4.46 -1.33 -20.45
C ALA A 208 5.02 -0.40 -21.52
N GLU A 209 6.34 -0.39 -21.68
CA GLU A 209 6.89 -0.28 -23.02
C GLU A 209 6.27 -1.42 -23.82
N THR A 210 5.15 -1.12 -24.46
CA THR A 210 4.68 -1.88 -25.60
C THR A 210 5.71 -1.64 -26.69
N ASP A 211 6.70 -2.53 -26.77
CA ASP A 211 7.34 -2.83 -28.03
C ASP A 211 6.25 -3.43 -28.95
N ASP A 212 5.71 -2.57 -29.83
CA ASP A 212 5.11 -2.95 -31.12
C ASP A 212 5.47 -1.89 -32.17
#